data_AF-A0A947NTY9-F1
#
_entry.id   AF-A0A947NTY9-F1
#
_cell.length_a   1.000
_cell.length_b   1.000
_cell.length_c   1.000
_cell.angle_alpha   90.00
_cell.angle_beta   90.00
_cell.angle_gamma   90.00
#
_symmetry.space_group_name_H-M   'P 1'
#
loop_
_entity.id
_entity.type
_entity.pdbx_description
1 polymer ?
#
loop_
_entity_poly.entity_id
_entity_poly.type
_entity_poly.pdbx_seq_one_letter_code
_entity_poly.pdbx_strand_id
1 'polypeptide(L)'
;MTALLSATLLLALQSAGAPAPTPTPALSLEQQSGLRCAAAFALVAQAQAAGDTEALEYPALGERGREFFVRTAARLIDETGLDRVGVARMLSAEAARLAQEEGALDRAMPPCLMLLEASGL
;
A
#
# COMPACT_ATOMS: atom_id res chain seq x y z
N MET A 1 -6.88 38.07 -52.17
CA MET A 1 -7.16 39.13 -51.19
C MET A 1 -8.29 38.66 -50.28
N THR A 2 -8.32 38.78 -48.94
CA THR A 2 -7.30 39.12 -47.91
C THR A 2 -7.96 38.81 -46.55
N ALA A 3 -7.39 38.12 -45.56
CA ALA A 3 -6.23 37.23 -45.45
C ALA A 3 -6.41 36.34 -44.18
N LEU A 4 -5.48 35.42 -43.87
CA LEU A 4 -5.47 34.71 -42.58
C LEU A 4 -4.88 35.61 -41.49
N LEU A 5 -5.47 35.62 -40.30
CA LEU A 5 -4.94 36.28 -39.10
C LEU A 5 -4.76 35.28 -37.97
N SER A 6 -3.51 34.89 -37.76
CA SER A 6 -3.06 33.96 -36.73
C SER A 6 -3.09 34.62 -35.34
N ALA A 7 -3.61 33.93 -34.34
CA ALA A 7 -3.55 34.33 -32.94
C ALA A 7 -2.99 33.18 -32.07
N THR A 8 -1.74 32.79 -32.31
CA THR A 8 -1.01 31.83 -31.46
C THR A 8 -0.54 32.53 -30.19
N LEU A 9 -1.39 32.53 -29.16
CA LEU A 9 -1.03 33.04 -27.84
C LEU A 9 -0.02 32.09 -27.18
N LEU A 10 1.20 32.58 -26.96
CA LEU A 10 2.29 31.84 -26.35
C LEU A 10 2.00 31.52 -24.88
N LEU A 11 1.47 30.32 -24.62
CA LEU A 11 1.28 29.79 -23.28
C LEU A 11 2.62 29.27 -22.72
N ALA A 12 3.47 30.20 -22.27
CA ALA A 12 4.72 29.88 -21.56
C ALA A 12 4.43 29.35 -20.15
N LEU A 13 3.83 28.16 -20.07
CA LEU A 13 3.54 27.50 -18.80
C LEU A 13 4.86 27.05 -18.17
N GLN A 14 5.14 27.56 -16.98
CA GLN A 14 6.44 27.39 -16.33
C GLN A 14 6.52 25.95 -15.79
N SER A 15 7.35 25.11 -16.41
CA SER A 15 7.67 23.78 -15.88
C SER A 15 8.50 23.92 -14.59
N ALA A 16 7.81 24.14 -13.46
CA ALA A 16 8.37 23.90 -12.15
C ALA A 16 8.79 22.42 -12.10
N GLY A 17 10.10 22.18 -12.03
CA GLY A 17 10.65 20.83 -12.06
C GLY A 17 10.07 20.01 -10.91
N ALA A 18 9.27 18.99 -11.23
CA ALA A 18 8.83 18.02 -10.24
C ALA A 18 10.09 17.40 -9.59
N PRO A 19 10.11 17.24 -8.25
CA PRO A 19 11.25 16.59 -7.60
C PRO A 19 11.43 15.20 -8.20
N ALA A 20 12.66 14.90 -8.63
CA ALA A 20 12.97 13.60 -9.22
C ALA A 20 12.56 12.48 -8.25
N PRO A 21 11.90 11.41 -8.74
CA PRO A 21 11.47 10.32 -7.88
C PRO A 21 12.70 9.71 -7.20
N THR A 22 12.78 9.87 -5.88
CA THR A 22 13.79 9.20 -5.05
C THR A 22 13.61 7.70 -5.27
N PRO A 23 14.65 6.93 -5.62
CA PRO A 23 14.50 5.51 -5.84
C PRO A 23 14.03 4.83 -4.56
N THR A 24 12.81 4.29 -4.56
CA THR A 24 12.31 3.46 -3.46
C THR A 24 13.26 2.27 -3.30
N PRO A 25 13.77 1.99 -2.09
CA PRO A 25 14.60 0.82 -1.85
C PRO A 25 13.87 -0.45 -2.33
N ALA A 26 14.56 -1.30 -3.08
CA ALA A 26 14.02 -2.59 -3.47
C ALA A 26 13.93 -3.47 -2.21
N LEU A 27 12.72 -3.73 -1.76
CA LEU A 27 12.47 -4.56 -0.58
C LEU A 27 12.95 -6.00 -0.79
N SER A 28 13.46 -6.63 0.27
CA SER A 28 13.68 -8.08 0.30
C SER A 28 12.36 -8.86 0.16
N LEU A 29 12.41 -10.15 -0.17
CA LEU A 29 11.19 -10.96 -0.26
C LEU A 29 10.44 -11.01 1.09
N GLU A 30 11.15 -11.09 2.21
CA GLU A 30 10.57 -11.04 3.56
C GLU A 30 9.85 -9.71 3.82
N GLN A 31 10.49 -8.59 3.47
CA GLN A 31 9.92 -7.25 3.62
C GLN A 31 8.68 -7.04 2.73
N GLN A 32 8.70 -7.55 1.48
CA GLN A 32 7.54 -7.54 0.58
C GLN A 32 6.39 -8.37 1.14
N SER A 33 6.67 -9.57 1.66
CA SER A 33 5.67 -10.43 2.28
C SER A 33 5.04 -9.79 3.52
N GLY A 34 5.87 -9.22 4.41
CA GLY A 34 5.40 -8.48 5.57
C GLY A 34 4.50 -7.29 5.17
N LEU A 35 4.95 -6.45 4.23
CA LEU A 35 4.19 -5.32 3.71
C LEU A 35 2.81 -5.75 3.17
N ARG A 36 2.78 -6.80 2.34
CA ARG A 36 1.55 -7.36 1.78
C ARG A 36 0.60 -7.84 2.86
N CYS A 37 1.10 -8.56 3.86
CA CYS A 37 0.25 -9.12 4.90
C CYS A 37 -0.26 -8.06 5.88
N ALA A 38 0.57 -7.07 6.22
CA ALA A 38 0.12 -5.89 6.97
C ALA A 38 -1.01 -5.14 6.23
N ALA A 39 -0.87 -4.94 4.91
CA ALA A 39 -1.90 -4.32 4.09
C ALA A 39 -3.19 -5.17 4.00
N ALA A 40 -3.07 -6.49 3.78
CA ALA A 40 -4.19 -7.42 3.73
C ALA A 40 -4.98 -7.44 5.05
N PHE A 41 -4.29 -7.51 6.19
CA PHE A 41 -4.94 -7.49 7.50
C PHE A 41 -5.63 -6.16 7.80
N ALA A 42 -5.06 -5.03 7.36
CA ALA A 42 -5.71 -3.73 7.51
C ALA A 42 -7.02 -3.64 6.69
N LEU A 43 -7.04 -4.21 5.47
CA LEU A 43 -8.25 -4.30 4.65
C LEU A 43 -9.32 -5.19 5.29
N VAL A 44 -8.96 -6.43 5.67
CA VAL A 44 -9.91 -7.38 6.28
C VAL A 44 -10.41 -6.88 7.63
N ALA A 45 -9.55 -6.32 8.49
CA ALA A 45 -9.99 -5.75 9.77
C ALA A 45 -10.93 -4.55 9.60
N GLN A 46 -10.75 -3.73 8.56
CA GLN A 46 -11.68 -2.64 8.23
C GLN A 46 -13.03 -3.19 7.76
N ALA A 47 -13.02 -4.16 6.84
CA ALA A 47 -14.24 -4.80 6.34
C ALA A 47 -15.01 -5.56 7.45
N GLN A 48 -14.30 -6.26 8.36
CA GLN A 48 -14.87 -6.86 9.56
C GLN A 48 -15.54 -5.81 10.46
N ALA A 49 -14.92 -4.63 10.64
CA ALA A 49 -15.51 -3.53 11.41
C ALA A 49 -16.72 -2.88 10.70
N ALA A 50 -16.81 -2.98 9.37
CA ALA A 50 -17.96 -2.58 8.58
C ALA A 50 -19.09 -3.63 8.55
N GLY A 51 -18.86 -4.84 9.07
CA GLY A 51 -19.83 -5.94 9.08
C GLY A 51 -19.90 -6.71 7.75
N ASP A 52 -18.86 -6.64 6.92
CA ASP A 52 -18.77 -7.38 5.66
C ASP A 52 -18.74 -8.90 5.91
N THR A 53 -19.64 -9.63 5.26
CA THR A 53 -19.82 -11.07 5.51
C THR A 53 -18.67 -11.93 5.03
N GLU A 54 -17.99 -11.55 3.95
CA GLU A 54 -16.84 -12.29 3.41
C GLU A 54 -15.61 -12.05 4.29
N ALA A 55 -15.39 -10.81 4.72
CA ALA A 55 -14.34 -10.47 5.67
C ALA A 55 -14.51 -11.16 7.04
N LEU A 56 -15.75 -11.47 7.43
CA LEU A 56 -16.09 -12.20 8.66
C LEU A 56 -15.86 -13.72 8.57
N GLU A 57 -15.56 -14.28 7.39
CA GLU A 57 -15.10 -15.67 7.26
C GLU A 57 -13.64 -15.84 7.70
N TYR A 58 -12.85 -14.76 7.65
CA TYR A 58 -11.49 -14.73 8.19
C TYR A 58 -11.46 -14.62 9.73
N PRO A 59 -10.38 -15.08 10.39
CA PRO A 59 -10.17 -14.85 11.83
C PRO A 59 -10.26 -13.36 12.19
N ALA A 60 -10.62 -13.04 13.43
CA ALA A 60 -10.70 -11.66 13.90
C ALA A 60 -9.32 -10.97 13.87
N LEU A 61 -9.14 -10.01 12.95
CA LEU A 61 -7.85 -9.37 12.69
C LEU A 61 -7.68 -8.00 13.34
N GLY A 62 -8.73 -7.46 13.96
CA GLY A 62 -8.74 -6.12 14.57
C GLY A 62 -7.61 -5.87 15.58
N GLU A 63 -7.23 -6.87 16.37
CA GLU A 63 -6.10 -6.79 17.32
C GLU A 63 -4.80 -7.37 16.74
N ARG A 64 -4.75 -8.69 16.48
CA ARG A 64 -3.54 -9.41 16.02
C ARG A 64 -2.99 -8.83 14.72
N GLY A 65 -3.86 -8.54 13.75
CA GLY A 65 -3.49 -7.95 12.46
C GLY A 65 -2.99 -6.49 12.57
N ARG A 66 -3.55 -5.72 13.51
CA ARG A 66 -3.07 -4.36 13.84
C ARG A 66 -1.69 -4.37 14.47
N GLU A 67 -1.44 -5.29 15.42
CA GLU A 67 -0.13 -5.44 16.05
C GLU A 67 0.92 -5.90 15.02
N PHE A 68 0.55 -6.83 14.13
CA PHE A 68 1.40 -7.23 13.00
C PHE A 68 1.75 -6.03 12.11
N PHE A 69 0.75 -5.24 11.70
CA PHE A 69 0.95 -4.02 10.91
C PHE A 69 1.94 -3.05 11.56
N VAL A 70 1.80 -2.79 12.87
CA VAL A 70 2.70 -1.88 13.60
C VAL A 70 4.13 -2.42 13.64
N ARG A 71 4.31 -3.72 13.94
CA ARG A 71 5.63 -4.36 13.96
C ARG A 71 6.31 -4.37 12.59
N THR A 72 5.56 -4.70 11.54
CA THR A 72 6.05 -4.64 10.15
C THR A 72 6.45 -3.23 9.76
N ALA A 73 5.62 -2.21 10.06
CA ALA A 73 5.91 -0.83 9.72
C ALA A 73 7.17 -0.31 10.44
N ALA A 74 7.36 -0.67 11.72
CA ALA A 74 8.57 -0.35 12.47
C ALA A 74 9.82 -1.03 11.85
N ARG A 75 9.75 -2.35 11.61
CA ARG A 75 10.85 -3.09 10.97
C ARG A 75 11.23 -2.51 9.60
N LEU A 76 10.24 -2.13 8.78
CA LEU A 76 10.51 -1.51 7.47
C LEU A 76 11.24 -0.17 7.59
N ILE A 77 10.91 0.66 8.60
CA ILE A 77 11.65 1.91 8.87
C ILE A 77 13.11 1.58 9.21
N ASP A 78 13.33 0.67 10.15
CA ASP A 78 14.65 0.33 10.68
C ASP A 78 15.56 -0.34 9.62
N GLU A 79 15.01 -1.23 8.79
CA GLU A 79 15.78 -2.01 7.81
C GLU A 79 15.99 -1.30 6.46
N THR A 80 15.11 -0.36 6.07
CA THR A 80 15.21 0.32 4.77
C THR A 80 15.70 1.77 4.86
N GLY A 81 15.72 2.35 6.07
CA GLY A 81 16.01 3.76 6.29
C GLY A 81 14.91 4.71 5.81
N LEU A 82 13.75 4.20 5.39
CA LEU A 82 12.58 5.01 5.05
C LEU A 82 11.96 5.62 6.31
N ASP A 83 11.41 6.83 6.16
CA ASP A 83 10.62 7.44 7.23
C ASP A 83 9.19 6.88 7.29
N ARG A 84 8.43 7.29 8.32
CA ARG A 84 7.03 6.87 8.50
C ARG A 84 6.17 7.19 7.27
N VAL A 85 6.43 8.30 6.58
CA VAL A 85 5.67 8.72 5.39
C VAL A 85 5.99 7.82 4.20
N GLY A 86 7.25 7.43 4.01
CA GLY A 86 7.68 6.46 3.01
C GLY A 86 7.01 5.09 3.21
N VAL A 87 7.10 4.54 4.42
CA VAL A 87 6.51 3.22 4.73
C VAL A 87 4.98 3.25 4.67
N ALA A 88 4.33 4.31 5.18
CA ALA A 88 2.87 4.48 5.03
C ALA A 88 2.43 4.51 3.56
N ARG A 89 3.17 5.23 2.70
CA ARG A 89 2.90 5.28 1.25
C ARG A 89 2.95 3.90 0.60
N MET A 90 3.93 3.06 1.00
CA MET A 90 4.06 1.69 0.48
C MET A 90 2.92 0.78 0.95
N LEU A 91 2.54 0.87 2.23
CA LEU A 91 1.42 0.11 2.80
C LEU A 91 0.09 0.51 2.14
N SER A 92 -0.16 1.82 1.94
CA SER A 92 -1.33 2.31 1.22
C SER A 92 -1.35 1.88 -0.25
N ALA A 93 -0.20 1.85 -0.92
CA ALA A 93 -0.10 1.40 -2.31
C ALA A 93 -0.39 -0.11 -2.46
N GLU A 94 0.15 -0.96 -1.57
CA GLU A 94 -0.13 -2.40 -1.60
C GLU A 94 -1.56 -2.72 -1.19
N ALA A 95 -2.15 -1.98 -0.22
CA ALA A 95 -3.58 -2.09 0.10
C ALA A 95 -4.46 -1.69 -1.10
N ALA A 96 -4.13 -0.59 -1.79
CA ALA A 96 -4.83 -0.18 -3.00
C ALA A 96 -4.71 -1.23 -4.12
N ARG A 97 -3.55 -1.85 -4.31
CA ARG A 97 -3.34 -2.94 -5.27
C ARG A 97 -4.21 -4.16 -4.94
N LEU A 98 -4.20 -4.61 -3.68
CA LEU A 98 -5.01 -5.74 -3.21
C LEU A 98 -6.52 -5.50 -3.38
N ALA A 99 -6.98 -4.26 -3.21
CA ALA A 99 -8.39 -3.90 -3.36
C ALA A 99 -8.85 -3.67 -4.82
N GLN A 100 -7.92 -3.44 -5.77
CA GLN A 100 -8.22 -3.22 -7.18
C GLN A 100 -8.21 -4.50 -8.03
N GLU A 101 -7.42 -5.49 -7.62
CA GLU A 101 -7.22 -6.74 -8.35
C GLU A 101 -8.19 -7.82 -7.82
N GLU A 102 -9.12 -8.30 -8.66
CA GLU A 102 -10.15 -9.26 -8.26
C GLU A 102 -9.56 -10.56 -7.67
N GLY A 103 -10.03 -10.92 -6.48
CA GLY A 103 -9.55 -12.06 -5.69
C GLY A 103 -8.10 -11.95 -5.19
N ALA A 104 -7.44 -10.79 -5.30
CA ALA A 104 -6.05 -10.63 -4.87
C ALA A 104 -5.89 -10.64 -3.34
N LEU A 105 -6.91 -10.14 -2.62
CA LEU A 105 -6.96 -10.23 -1.17
C LEU A 105 -7.03 -11.70 -0.72
N ASP A 106 -7.93 -12.50 -1.32
CA ASP A 106 -8.13 -13.90 -0.95
C ASP A 106 -6.97 -14.79 -1.37
N ARG A 107 -6.31 -14.47 -2.49
CA ARG A 107 -5.02 -15.09 -2.86
C ARG A 107 -3.90 -14.74 -1.87
N ALA A 108 -3.95 -13.58 -1.22
CA ALA A 108 -2.95 -13.16 -0.23
C ALA A 108 -3.22 -13.70 1.18
N MET A 109 -4.49 -13.92 1.55
CA MET A 109 -4.87 -14.22 2.93
C MET A 109 -4.30 -15.54 3.50
N PRO A 110 -4.35 -16.69 2.80
CA PRO A 110 -3.80 -17.95 3.32
C PRO A 110 -2.30 -17.90 3.71
N PRO A 111 -1.35 -17.42 2.85
CA PRO A 111 0.04 -17.28 3.27
C PRO A 111 0.23 -16.18 4.33
N CYS A 112 -0.61 -15.15 4.34
CA CYS A 112 -0.52 -14.11 5.37
C CYS A 112 -0.94 -14.61 6.75
N LEU A 113 -2.03 -15.37 6.87
CA LEU A 113 -2.43 -15.98 8.13
C LEU A 113 -1.35 -16.92 8.67
N MET A 114 -0.68 -17.71 7.81
CA MET A 114 0.49 -18.50 8.24
C MET A 114 1.65 -17.63 8.78
N LEU A 115 1.91 -16.47 8.17
CA LEU A 115 2.93 -15.52 8.63
C LEU A 115 2.54 -14.81 9.95
N LEU A 116 1.24 -14.58 10.18
CA LEU A 116 0.72 -14.04 11.45
C LEU A 116 0.99 -15.01 12.60
N GLU A 117 0.56 -16.28 12.46
CA GLU A 117 0.81 -17.32 13.45
C GLU A 117 2.34 -17.51 13.70
N ALA A 118 3.15 -17.50 12.64
CA ALA A 118 4.61 -17.60 12.75
C ALA A 118 5.26 -16.40 13.45
N SER A 119 4.59 -15.24 13.53
CA SER A 119 5.07 -14.06 14.25
C SER A 119 4.81 -14.11 15.77
N GLY A 120 4.12 -15.14 16.27
CA GLY A 120 3.76 -15.28 17.68
C GLY A 120 2.69 -14.28 18.14
N LEU A 121 1.86 -13.80 17.20
CA LEU A 121 0.68 -12.95 17.42
C LEU A 121 -0.58 -13.78 17.28
#